data_AF-A0AAV5B8Y3-F1
#
_entry.id   AF-A0AAV5B8Y3-F1
#
_cell.length_a   1.000
_cell.length_b   1.000
_cell.length_c   1.000
_cell.angle_alpha   90.00
_cell.angle_beta   90.00
_cell.angle_gamma   90.00
#
_symmetry.space_group_name_H-M   'P 1'
#
loop_
_entity.id
_entity.type
_entity.pdbx_description
1 polymer ?
#
loop_
_entity_poly.entity_id
_entity_poly.type
_entity_poly.pdbx_seq_one_letter_code
_entity_poly.pdbx_strand_id
1 'polypeptide(L)'
;MRRNELKKLLDSSQSSQIKKALLFIYDNLGQSQKKEIDPALTALLADREEPLASLIEQAETFCRKAEQGAYARAAWQKEAQTIYVNLYKANTEETVEPMTLFFRTMTSGLLFPLFMDASDPFAALKTSQATMFDEIVFRILDGGKTRSRMNRVLDLYCTVRTKEKETFVYFAASVVNDLKTMAAKDVMRELIDQRKGEEENERLAFLHLLLDHALDEAEEKITDLRQETIPDLLYRLALIDQNDLWCLVYEHARGKRQLVLSAHMQATYEQLKKR
;
A
#
# COMPACT_ATOMS: atom_id res chain seq x y z
N MET A 1 -0.32 -36.94 13.26
CA MET A 1 -0.47 -35.56 13.79
C MET A 1 -1.84 -35.44 14.46
N ARG A 2 -1.99 -34.70 15.57
CA ARG A 2 -3.30 -34.57 16.25
C ARG A 2 -4.16 -33.53 15.51
N ARG A 3 -5.46 -33.78 15.36
CA ARG A 3 -6.46 -32.90 14.69
C ARG A 3 -6.36 -31.42 15.07
N ASN A 4 -5.96 -31.14 16.32
CA ASN A 4 -5.83 -29.79 16.85
C ASN A 4 -4.60 -29.02 16.32
N GLU A 5 -3.55 -29.70 15.86
CA GLU A 5 -2.37 -29.07 15.23
C GLU A 5 -2.68 -28.65 13.79
N LEU A 6 -3.35 -29.54 13.03
CA LEU A 6 -3.81 -29.25 11.67
C LEU A 6 -4.83 -28.09 11.66
N LYS A 7 -5.73 -28.04 12.65
CA LYS A 7 -6.72 -26.97 12.78
C LYS A 7 -6.06 -25.60 13.02
N LYS A 8 -5.05 -25.54 13.89
CA LYS A 8 -4.26 -24.34 14.20
C LYS A 8 -3.49 -23.81 12.99
N LEU A 9 -2.84 -24.68 12.22
CA LEU A 9 -2.08 -24.30 11.02
C LEU A 9 -2.96 -23.72 9.90
N LEU A 10 -4.23 -24.08 9.87
CA LEU A 10 -5.14 -23.68 8.81
C LEU A 10 -5.97 -22.43 9.15
N ASP A 11 -5.95 -21.91 10.38
CA ASP A 11 -6.86 -20.80 10.82
C ASP A 11 -6.41 -19.41 10.31
N SER A 12 -5.30 -19.32 9.58
CA SER A 12 -4.64 -18.08 9.14
C SER A 12 -4.93 -17.61 7.70
N SER A 13 -5.94 -18.13 6.98
CA SER A 13 -6.25 -17.61 5.62
C SER A 13 -7.75 -17.58 5.28
N GLN A 14 -8.14 -16.71 4.33
CA GLN A 14 -9.51 -16.57 3.75
C GLN A 14 -10.05 -17.86 3.08
N SER A 15 -9.31 -18.96 3.19
CA SER A 15 -9.53 -20.35 2.75
C SER A 15 -10.59 -21.12 3.58
N SER A 16 -11.49 -20.48 4.33
CA SER A 16 -12.31 -21.21 5.32
C SER A 16 -13.18 -22.35 4.72
N GLN A 17 -13.60 -22.23 3.47
CA GLN A 17 -14.35 -23.27 2.73
C GLN A 17 -13.42 -24.37 2.17
N ILE A 18 -12.28 -24.00 1.57
CA ILE A 18 -11.27 -24.93 1.05
C ILE A 18 -10.65 -25.74 2.20
N LYS A 19 -10.37 -25.08 3.32
CA LYS A 19 -9.98 -25.69 4.59
C LYS A 19 -11.01 -26.71 5.08
N LYS A 20 -12.30 -26.33 5.12
CA LYS A 20 -13.37 -27.26 5.52
C LYS A 20 -13.45 -28.46 4.60
N ALA A 21 -13.32 -28.25 3.28
CA ALA A 21 -13.30 -29.32 2.29
C ALA A 21 -12.08 -30.24 2.45
N LEU A 22 -10.87 -29.70 2.63
CA LEU A 22 -9.64 -30.48 2.86
C LEU A 22 -9.68 -31.25 4.16
N LEU A 23 -10.13 -30.64 5.26
CA LEU A 23 -10.30 -31.30 6.54
C LEU A 23 -11.36 -32.41 6.47
N PHE A 24 -12.46 -32.16 5.75
CA PHE A 24 -13.49 -33.17 5.54
C PHE A 24 -12.96 -34.34 4.72
N ILE A 25 -12.27 -34.08 3.60
CA ILE A 25 -11.65 -35.13 2.78
C ILE A 25 -10.65 -35.93 3.62
N TYR A 26 -9.77 -35.25 4.36
CA TYR A 26 -8.78 -35.88 5.22
C TYR A 26 -9.40 -36.69 6.36
N ASP A 27 -10.46 -36.19 7.02
CA ASP A 27 -11.16 -36.90 8.09
C ASP A 27 -11.76 -38.23 7.56
N ASN A 28 -12.21 -38.27 6.30
CA ASN A 28 -12.77 -39.46 5.64
C ASN A 28 -11.72 -40.46 5.09
N LEU A 29 -10.42 -40.14 5.12
CA LEU A 29 -9.39 -41.08 4.71
C LEU A 29 -9.16 -42.17 5.75
N GLY A 30 -8.93 -43.40 5.27
CA GLY A 30 -8.52 -44.53 6.09
C GLY A 30 -7.11 -44.36 6.66
N GLN A 31 -6.75 -45.14 7.68
CA GLN A 31 -5.42 -45.06 8.31
C GLN A 31 -4.26 -45.35 7.35
N SER A 32 -4.44 -46.27 6.40
CA SER A 32 -3.43 -46.60 5.40
C SER A 32 -3.18 -45.44 4.45
N GLN A 33 -4.26 -44.81 3.96
CA GLN A 33 -4.19 -43.61 3.11
C GLN A 33 -3.55 -42.44 3.86
N LYS A 34 -3.95 -42.19 5.11
CA LYS A 34 -3.32 -41.14 5.95
C LYS A 34 -1.82 -41.36 6.08
N LYS A 35 -1.36 -42.59 6.36
CA LYS A 35 0.09 -42.89 6.43
C LYS A 35 0.84 -42.63 5.12
N GLU A 36 0.19 -42.80 3.98
CA GLU A 36 0.78 -42.58 2.66
C GLU A 36 0.86 -41.09 2.31
N ILE A 37 -0.16 -40.31 2.69
CA ILE A 37 -0.27 -38.91 2.29
C ILE A 37 0.36 -37.98 3.33
N ASP A 38 0.41 -38.37 4.61
CA ASP A 38 0.97 -37.58 5.71
C ASP A 38 2.39 -37.06 5.45
N PRO A 39 3.34 -37.85 4.91
CA PRO A 39 4.67 -37.34 4.60
C PRO A 39 4.67 -36.26 3.52
N ALA A 40 3.85 -36.42 2.47
CA ALA A 40 3.72 -35.45 1.39
C ALA A 40 3.00 -34.18 1.87
N LEU A 41 1.94 -34.33 2.67
CA LEU A 41 1.22 -33.22 3.29
C LEU A 41 2.13 -32.46 4.26
N THR A 42 2.91 -33.19 5.07
CA THR A 42 3.88 -32.61 6.00
C THR A 42 4.99 -31.91 5.23
N ALA A 43 5.50 -32.46 4.14
CA ALA A 43 6.50 -31.81 3.30
C ALA A 43 5.96 -30.56 2.60
N LEU A 44 4.71 -30.58 2.13
CA LEU A 44 4.01 -29.44 1.54
C LEU A 44 3.72 -28.33 2.57
N LEU A 45 3.42 -28.71 3.82
CA LEU A 45 3.22 -27.77 4.93
C LEU A 45 4.54 -27.34 5.59
N ALA A 46 5.61 -28.11 5.40
CA ALA A 46 6.97 -27.81 5.83
C ALA A 46 7.76 -27.08 4.74
N ASP A 47 7.09 -26.50 3.73
CA ASP A 47 7.66 -25.49 2.85
C ASP A 47 8.27 -24.44 3.78
N ARG A 48 9.59 -24.50 3.90
CA ARG A 48 10.30 -23.97 5.06
C ARG A 48 10.04 -22.47 5.14
N GLU A 49 9.27 -22.03 6.12
CA GLU A 49 9.39 -20.68 6.61
C GLU A 49 10.87 -20.52 6.96
N GLU A 50 11.58 -19.71 6.18
CA GLU A 50 12.88 -19.22 6.62
C GLU A 50 12.68 -18.64 8.03
N PRO A 51 13.55 -18.96 9.00
CA PRO A 51 13.41 -18.39 10.33
C PRO A 51 13.27 -16.88 10.20
N LEU A 52 12.26 -16.29 10.84
CA LEU A 52 11.95 -14.85 10.73
C LEU A 52 13.21 -13.98 10.91
N ALA A 53 14.09 -14.34 11.85
CA ALA A 53 15.38 -13.67 12.05
C ALA A 53 16.29 -13.70 10.82
N SER A 54 16.37 -14.84 10.13
CA SER A 54 17.15 -14.98 8.88
C SER A 54 16.54 -14.15 7.75
N LEU A 55 15.21 -14.12 7.65
CA LEU A 55 14.52 -13.30 6.64
C LEU A 55 14.78 -11.80 6.86
N ILE A 56 14.73 -11.33 8.11
CA ILE A 56 15.06 -9.95 8.49
C ILE A 56 16.50 -9.63 8.09
N GLU A 57 17.46 -10.49 8.49
CA GLU A 57 18.88 -10.31 8.17
C GLU A 57 19.14 -10.28 6.66
N GLN A 58 18.44 -11.12 5.89
CA GLN A 58 18.52 -11.13 4.43
C GLN A 58 18.04 -9.81 3.83
N ALA A 59 16.88 -9.30 4.27
CA ALA A 59 16.34 -8.03 3.81
C ALA A 59 17.29 -6.87 4.13
N GLU A 60 17.79 -6.78 5.36
CA GLU A 60 18.74 -5.74 5.76
C GLU A 60 20.06 -5.81 5.00
N THR A 61 20.59 -7.02 4.82
CA THR A 61 21.83 -7.24 4.08
C THR A 61 21.68 -6.86 2.61
N PHE A 62 20.57 -7.21 1.99
CA PHE A 62 20.24 -6.78 0.63
C PHE A 62 20.19 -5.25 0.54
N CYS A 63 19.46 -4.59 1.45
CA CYS A 63 19.31 -3.14 1.42
C CYS A 63 20.67 -2.43 1.56
N ARG A 64 21.51 -2.90 2.49
CA ARG A 64 22.87 -2.39 2.69
C ARG A 64 23.75 -2.56 1.45
N LYS A 65 23.71 -3.74 0.81
CA LYS A 65 24.46 -4.00 -0.43
C LYS A 65 23.98 -3.12 -1.59
N ALA A 66 22.66 -2.89 -1.69
CA ALA A 66 22.07 -2.04 -2.70
C ALA A 66 22.52 -0.58 -2.55
N GLU A 67 22.50 -0.04 -1.33
CA GLU A 67 22.99 1.31 -1.01
C GLU A 67 24.49 1.49 -1.31
N GLN A 68 25.28 0.44 -1.14
CA GLN A 68 26.72 0.43 -1.43
C GLN A 68 27.05 0.21 -2.91
N GLY A 69 26.06 -0.05 -3.76
CA GLY A 69 26.29 -0.39 -5.18
C GLY A 69 26.98 -1.73 -5.39
N ALA A 70 26.89 -2.66 -4.42
CA ALA A 70 27.65 -3.92 -4.42
C ALA A 70 27.10 -5.00 -5.40
N TYR A 71 26.01 -4.71 -6.11
CA TYR A 71 25.40 -5.64 -7.06
C TYR A 71 25.86 -5.39 -8.50
N ALA A 72 26.07 -6.46 -9.26
CA ALA A 72 26.12 -6.37 -10.72
C ALA A 72 24.71 -6.15 -11.28
N ARG A 73 24.59 -5.42 -12.41
CA ARG A 73 23.31 -4.93 -12.99
C ARG A 73 22.18 -5.98 -13.11
N ALA A 74 22.49 -7.25 -13.33
CA ALA A 74 21.50 -8.33 -13.51
C ALA A 74 21.33 -9.29 -12.31
N ALA A 75 22.13 -9.15 -11.25
CA ALA A 75 22.21 -10.17 -10.21
C ALA A 75 21.17 -10.03 -9.08
N TRP A 76 20.65 -8.81 -8.87
CA TRP A 76 19.86 -8.49 -7.68
C TRP A 76 18.37 -8.91 -7.77
N GLN A 77 17.83 -9.06 -8.98
CA GLN A 77 16.38 -9.20 -9.22
C GLN A 77 15.78 -10.44 -8.54
N LYS A 78 16.45 -11.60 -8.67
CA LYS A 78 15.98 -12.86 -8.07
C LYS A 78 16.03 -12.81 -6.54
N GLU A 79 17.06 -12.17 -5.98
CA GLU A 79 17.21 -11.98 -4.53
C GLU A 79 16.10 -11.07 -4.00
N ALA A 80 15.86 -9.92 -4.64
CA ALA A 80 14.79 -8.99 -4.27
C ALA A 80 13.40 -9.63 -4.38
N GLN A 81 13.12 -10.39 -5.43
CA GLN A 81 11.85 -11.11 -5.58
C GLN A 81 11.65 -12.14 -4.46
N THR A 82 12.71 -12.85 -4.08
CA THR A 82 12.67 -13.86 -3.01
C THR A 82 12.40 -13.20 -1.67
N ILE A 83 13.13 -12.13 -1.35
CA ILE A 83 12.94 -11.34 -0.12
C ILE A 83 11.52 -10.80 -0.03
N TYR A 84 11.02 -10.17 -1.11
CA TYR A 84 9.65 -9.64 -1.13
C TYR A 84 8.61 -10.73 -0.89
N VAL A 85 8.70 -11.87 -1.59
CA VAL A 85 7.75 -12.98 -1.43
C VAL A 85 7.79 -13.55 -0.01
N ASN A 86 8.97 -13.69 0.58
CA ASN A 86 9.11 -14.25 1.92
C ASN A 86 8.61 -13.27 2.99
N LEU A 87 8.94 -11.97 2.88
CA LEU A 87 8.39 -10.93 3.76
C LEU A 87 6.86 -10.82 3.62
N TYR A 88 6.37 -10.93 2.39
CA TYR A 88 4.94 -10.92 2.12
C TYR A 88 4.24 -12.10 2.79
N LYS A 89 4.77 -13.32 2.61
CA LYS A 89 4.22 -14.56 3.19
C LYS A 89 4.25 -14.61 4.70
N ALA A 90 5.35 -14.15 5.32
CA ALA A 90 5.51 -14.20 6.77
C ALA A 90 4.46 -13.32 7.49
N ASN A 91 4.16 -12.14 6.94
CA ASN A 91 3.08 -11.25 7.37
C ASN A 91 2.88 -11.15 8.90
N THR A 92 3.95 -10.80 9.62
CA THR A 92 3.91 -10.55 11.07
C THR A 92 4.25 -9.10 11.40
N GLU A 93 3.98 -8.65 12.63
CA GLU A 93 4.31 -7.29 13.09
C GLU A 93 5.82 -7.01 12.98
N GLU A 94 6.65 -8.02 13.21
CA GLU A 94 8.11 -7.94 13.09
C GLU A 94 8.58 -7.75 11.63
N THR A 95 7.76 -8.10 10.64
CA THR A 95 8.12 -7.93 9.22
C THR A 95 7.86 -6.54 8.67
N VAL A 96 7.16 -5.68 9.42
CA VAL A 96 6.76 -4.35 8.93
C VAL A 96 7.96 -3.43 8.72
N GLU A 97 8.92 -3.41 9.66
CA GLU A 97 10.14 -2.58 9.50
C GLU A 97 11.05 -3.09 8.36
N PRO A 98 11.37 -4.39 8.26
CA PRO A 98 12.11 -4.93 7.12
C PRO A 98 11.43 -4.64 5.78
N MET A 99 10.09 -4.77 5.71
CA MET A 99 9.33 -4.48 4.49
C MET A 99 9.34 -2.98 4.15
N THR A 100 9.26 -2.11 5.17
CA THR A 100 9.38 -0.66 5.00
C THR A 100 10.77 -0.26 4.52
N LEU A 101 11.82 -0.84 5.10
CA LEU A 101 13.21 -0.63 4.68
C LEU A 101 13.40 -1.09 3.23
N PHE A 102 13.00 -2.32 2.93
CA PHE A 102 13.06 -2.88 1.58
C PHE A 102 12.33 -1.99 0.56
N PHE A 103 11.11 -1.56 0.86
CA PHE A 103 10.35 -0.65 0.02
C PHE A 103 11.07 0.70 -0.20
N ARG A 104 11.62 1.30 0.87
CA ARG A 104 12.41 2.54 0.76
C ARG A 104 13.67 2.37 -0.07
N THR A 105 14.36 1.25 0.06
CA THR A 105 15.53 0.93 -0.77
C THR A 105 15.12 0.75 -2.23
N MET A 106 14.03 0.04 -2.52
CA MET A 106 13.56 -0.17 -3.89
C MET A 106 13.10 1.13 -4.56
N THR A 107 12.42 2.01 -3.81
CA THR A 107 12.03 3.35 -4.30
C THR A 107 13.22 4.30 -4.45
N SER A 108 14.24 4.17 -3.61
CA SER A 108 15.50 4.93 -3.73
C SER A 108 16.45 4.35 -4.78
N GLY A 109 16.26 3.08 -5.15
CA GLY A 109 16.92 2.40 -6.27
C GLY A 109 16.83 3.18 -7.57
N LEU A 110 15.74 3.94 -7.77
CA LEU A 110 15.59 4.86 -8.90
C LEU A 110 16.67 5.96 -9.00
N LEU A 111 17.51 6.13 -7.97
CA LEU A 111 18.58 7.14 -7.91
C LEU A 111 19.97 6.53 -7.76
N PHE A 112 20.08 5.20 -7.65
CA PHE A 112 21.38 4.53 -7.64
C PHE A 112 21.76 4.12 -9.08
N PRO A 113 23.04 4.27 -9.47
CA PRO A 113 23.56 3.81 -10.77
C PRO A 113 23.25 2.34 -11.10
N LEU A 114 22.92 1.55 -10.07
CA LEU A 114 22.56 0.14 -10.15
C LEU A 114 21.30 -0.14 -10.98
N PHE A 115 20.34 0.79 -11.03
CA PHE A 115 19.03 0.59 -11.69
C PHE A 115 18.84 1.44 -12.95
N MET A 116 19.84 2.25 -13.34
CA MET A 116 19.73 3.17 -14.49
C MET A 116 19.56 2.48 -15.85
N ASP A 117 19.87 1.18 -15.96
CA ASP A 117 19.68 0.38 -17.19
C ASP A 117 18.55 -0.67 -17.07
N ALA A 118 17.91 -0.82 -15.91
CA ALA A 118 16.91 -1.85 -15.67
C ALA A 118 15.51 -1.22 -15.53
N SER A 119 14.57 -1.75 -16.31
CA SER A 119 13.12 -1.57 -16.13
C SER A 119 12.77 -1.55 -14.63
N ASP A 120 12.10 -0.49 -14.19
CA ASP A 120 11.39 -0.34 -12.92
C ASP A 120 11.63 -1.46 -11.87
N PRO A 121 12.27 -1.19 -10.72
CA PRO A 121 12.58 -2.23 -9.73
C PRO A 121 11.34 -2.99 -9.25
N PHE A 122 10.15 -2.38 -9.29
CA PHE A 122 8.89 -3.04 -8.96
C PHE A 122 8.42 -4.04 -10.03
N ALA A 123 8.78 -3.82 -11.30
CA ALA A 123 8.52 -4.79 -12.37
C ALA A 123 9.25 -6.12 -12.11
N ALA A 124 10.49 -6.07 -11.57
CA ALA A 124 11.24 -7.26 -11.18
C ALA A 124 10.58 -8.02 -10.03
N LEU A 125 9.78 -7.34 -9.20
CA LEU A 125 9.00 -7.92 -8.10
C LEU A 125 7.62 -8.40 -8.54
N LYS A 126 7.24 -8.19 -9.81
CA LYS A 126 5.90 -8.42 -10.36
C LYS A 126 4.81 -7.74 -9.51
N THR A 127 5.11 -6.57 -8.98
CA THR A 127 4.20 -5.75 -8.18
C THR A 127 4.31 -4.29 -8.61
N SER A 128 3.48 -3.43 -8.02
CA SER A 128 3.59 -1.98 -8.20
C SER A 128 4.05 -1.30 -6.91
N GLN A 129 4.57 -0.09 -7.04
CA GLN A 129 4.91 0.74 -5.90
C GLN A 129 3.68 1.02 -5.00
N ALA A 130 2.52 1.28 -5.61
CA ALA A 130 1.26 1.53 -4.90
C ALA A 130 0.77 0.29 -4.16
N THR A 131 0.85 -0.89 -4.77
CA THR A 131 0.44 -2.15 -4.15
C THR A 131 1.30 -2.49 -2.93
N MET A 132 2.62 -2.28 -3.01
CA MET A 132 3.50 -2.52 -1.87
C MET A 132 3.29 -1.49 -0.75
N PHE A 133 3.05 -0.23 -1.10
CA PHE A 133 2.71 0.81 -0.13
C PHE A 133 1.43 0.46 0.64
N ASP A 134 0.37 0.08 -0.09
CA ASP A 134 -0.93 -0.31 0.47
C ASP A 134 -0.79 -1.47 1.46
N GLU A 135 -0.03 -2.50 1.09
CA GLU A 135 0.26 -3.63 1.97
C GLU A 135 0.98 -3.21 3.26
N ILE A 136 1.94 -2.27 3.19
CA ILE A 136 2.64 -1.77 4.38
C ILE A 136 1.69 -0.96 5.28
N VAL A 137 0.85 -0.10 4.70
CA VAL A 137 -0.15 0.68 5.45
C VAL A 137 -1.12 -0.24 6.16
N PHE A 138 -1.66 -1.23 5.45
CA PHE A 138 -2.53 -2.26 6.01
C PHE A 138 -1.89 -2.92 7.23
N ARG A 139 -0.64 -3.41 7.10
CA ARG A 139 0.08 -4.08 8.20
C ARG A 139 0.33 -3.17 9.40
N ILE A 140 0.71 -1.90 9.18
CA ILE A 140 0.90 -0.93 10.28
C ILE A 140 -0.41 -0.75 11.07
N LEU A 141 -1.55 -0.70 10.36
CA LEU A 141 -2.86 -0.42 10.93
C LEU A 141 -3.64 -1.65 11.39
N ASP A 142 -3.21 -2.87 11.04
CA ASP A 142 -3.93 -4.12 11.29
C ASP A 142 -4.17 -4.38 12.79
N GLY A 143 -3.13 -4.24 13.62
CA GLY A 143 -3.27 -4.33 15.09
C GLY A 143 -3.88 -3.07 15.77
N GLY A 144 -4.51 -2.17 15.00
CA GLY A 144 -5.26 -1.02 15.50
C GLY A 144 -4.81 0.33 14.97
N LYS A 145 -5.76 1.27 14.89
CA LYS A 145 -5.57 2.64 14.39
C LYS A 145 -5.24 3.59 15.54
N THR A 146 -4.14 3.32 16.22
CA THR A 146 -3.64 4.20 17.30
C THR A 146 -2.95 5.42 16.71
N ARG A 147 -2.90 6.52 17.47
CA ARG A 147 -2.20 7.74 17.05
C ARG A 147 -0.75 7.48 16.63
N SER A 148 -0.03 6.63 17.37
CA SER A 148 1.36 6.26 17.06
C SER A 148 1.49 5.54 15.70
N ARG A 149 0.56 4.63 15.39
CA ARG A 149 0.59 3.87 14.12
C ARG A 149 0.19 4.74 12.94
N MET A 150 -0.81 5.60 13.09
CA MET A 150 -1.16 6.61 12.09
C MET A 150 -0.03 7.60 11.85
N ASN A 151 0.68 8.03 12.90
CA ASN A 151 1.86 8.88 12.74
C ASN A 151 2.97 8.20 11.93
N ARG A 152 3.17 6.89 12.14
CA ARG A 152 4.13 6.09 11.37
C ARG A 152 3.72 5.93 9.89
N VAL A 153 2.42 5.74 9.61
CA VAL A 153 1.89 5.78 8.22
C VAL A 153 2.16 7.14 7.59
N LEU A 154 1.94 8.23 8.32
CA LEU A 154 2.17 9.57 7.85
C LEU A 154 3.67 9.84 7.58
N ASP A 155 4.56 9.37 8.45
CA ASP A 155 6.01 9.42 8.23
C ASP A 155 6.42 8.64 6.97
N LEU A 156 5.86 7.45 6.76
CA LEU A 156 6.10 6.67 5.54
C LEU A 156 5.63 7.43 4.29
N TYR A 157 4.41 7.96 4.30
CA TYR A 157 3.83 8.73 3.20
C TYR A 157 4.65 9.99 2.85
N CYS A 158 5.14 10.71 3.86
CA CYS A 158 5.96 11.90 3.64
C CYS A 158 7.35 11.59 3.09
N THR A 159 7.94 10.45 3.45
CA THR A 159 9.35 10.12 3.15
C THR A 159 9.53 9.23 1.93
N VAL A 160 8.48 8.53 1.49
CA VAL A 160 8.56 7.64 0.31
C VAL A 160 8.80 8.44 -0.97
N ARG A 161 9.80 8.04 -1.76
CA ARG A 161 10.04 8.63 -3.09
C ARG A 161 9.09 8.03 -4.09
N THR A 162 8.55 8.82 -5.01
CA THR A 162 7.71 8.31 -6.12
C THR A 162 8.49 8.33 -7.41
N LYS A 163 8.23 7.35 -8.28
CA LYS A 163 8.83 7.30 -9.62
C LYS A 163 8.32 8.43 -10.50
N GLU A 164 7.02 8.65 -10.49
CA GLU A 164 6.36 9.77 -11.17
C GLU A 164 5.87 10.76 -10.12
N LYS A 165 5.75 12.05 -10.49
CA LYS A 165 5.32 13.07 -9.53
C LYS A 165 3.94 12.73 -8.99
N GLU A 166 3.11 12.08 -9.79
CA GLU A 166 1.70 11.83 -9.51
C GLU A 166 1.46 10.54 -8.73
N THR A 167 2.44 9.61 -8.61
CA THR A 167 2.21 8.30 -7.96
C THR A 167 1.78 8.43 -6.49
N PHE A 168 2.08 9.54 -5.81
CA PHE A 168 1.68 9.72 -4.41
C PHE A 168 0.16 9.77 -4.22
N VAL A 169 -0.62 10.08 -5.26
CA VAL A 169 -2.08 10.16 -5.16
C VAL A 169 -2.68 8.79 -4.81
N TYR A 170 -2.10 7.71 -5.36
CA TYR A 170 -2.47 6.34 -5.02
C TYR A 170 -2.13 6.00 -3.56
N PHE A 171 -1.04 6.55 -3.03
CA PHE A 171 -0.67 6.37 -1.63
C PHE A 171 -1.65 7.10 -0.71
N ALA A 172 -2.04 8.31 -1.07
CA ALA A 172 -3.03 9.07 -0.31
C ALA A 172 -4.38 8.34 -0.27
N ALA A 173 -4.83 7.83 -1.42
CA ALA A 173 -6.06 7.02 -1.50
C ALA A 173 -5.97 5.76 -0.63
N SER A 174 -4.85 5.03 -0.68
CA SER A 174 -4.60 3.87 0.18
C SER A 174 -4.71 4.21 1.67
N VAL A 175 -4.05 5.29 2.13
CA VAL A 175 -4.15 5.74 3.53
C VAL A 175 -5.59 6.00 3.93
N VAL A 176 -6.36 6.74 3.14
CA VAL A 176 -7.75 7.08 3.46
C VAL A 176 -8.64 5.84 3.50
N ASN A 177 -8.46 4.90 2.55
CA ASN A 177 -9.22 3.67 2.48
C ASN A 177 -8.97 2.75 3.69
N ASP A 178 -7.72 2.64 4.15
CA ASP A 178 -7.37 1.75 5.27
C ASP A 178 -7.78 2.27 6.65
N LEU A 179 -7.98 3.58 6.80
CA LEU A 179 -8.48 4.16 8.06
C LEU A 179 -9.91 3.73 8.38
N LYS A 180 -10.75 3.40 7.39
CA LYS A 180 -12.11 2.81 7.45
C LYS A 180 -13.18 3.54 8.28
N THR A 181 -12.82 4.30 9.30
CA THR A 181 -13.71 4.92 10.28
C THR A 181 -13.51 6.43 10.30
N MET A 182 -14.58 7.20 10.57
CA MET A 182 -14.49 8.66 10.68
C MET A 182 -13.51 9.08 11.78
N ALA A 183 -13.59 8.47 12.97
CA ALA A 183 -12.69 8.78 14.08
C ALA A 183 -11.20 8.60 13.73
N ALA A 184 -10.84 7.57 12.96
CA ALA A 184 -9.45 7.38 12.53
C ALA A 184 -9.04 8.42 11.47
N LYS A 185 -9.95 8.79 10.56
CA LYS A 185 -9.73 9.87 9.59
C LYS A 185 -9.55 11.23 10.28
N ASP A 186 -10.34 11.53 11.30
CA ASP A 186 -10.20 12.72 12.13
C ASP A 186 -8.83 12.79 12.82
N VAL A 187 -8.40 11.70 13.46
CA VAL A 187 -7.08 11.69 14.11
C VAL A 187 -5.95 11.83 13.10
N MET A 188 -6.06 11.21 11.91
CA MET A 188 -5.08 11.40 10.84
C MET A 188 -5.05 12.86 10.37
N ARG A 189 -6.23 13.50 10.21
CA ARG A 189 -6.34 14.91 9.86
C ARG A 189 -5.67 15.81 10.89
N GLU A 190 -5.93 15.60 12.18
CA GLU A 190 -5.25 16.32 13.26
C GLU A 190 -3.73 16.17 13.22
N LEU A 191 -3.24 14.96 12.93
CA LEU A 191 -1.80 14.69 12.80
C LEU A 191 -1.18 15.46 11.63
N ILE A 192 -1.92 15.62 10.53
CA ILE A 192 -1.48 16.43 9.39
C ILE A 192 -1.48 17.92 9.79
N ASP A 193 -2.51 18.40 10.48
CA ASP A 193 -2.60 19.80 10.93
C ASP A 193 -1.45 20.17 11.88
N GLN A 194 -1.01 19.24 12.73
CA GLN A 194 0.15 19.42 13.62
C GLN A 194 1.49 19.54 12.88
N ARG A 195 1.55 19.14 11.60
CA ARG A 195 2.76 19.23 10.76
C ARG A 195 2.77 20.47 9.86
N LYS A 196 1.77 21.36 9.95
CA LYS A 196 1.73 22.61 9.18
C LYS A 196 2.73 23.63 9.75
N GLY A 197 3.92 23.68 9.16
CA GLY A 197 5.00 24.61 9.54
C GLY A 197 6.19 24.70 8.56
N GLU A 198 6.26 23.81 7.58
CA GLU A 198 7.21 23.85 6.46
C GLU A 198 6.39 24.04 5.17
N GLU A 199 6.88 24.83 4.22
CA GLU A 199 6.19 25.19 2.95
C GLU A 199 5.24 24.09 2.46
N GLU A 200 3.97 24.44 2.29
CA GLU A 200 2.82 23.59 1.96
C GLU A 200 3.22 22.32 1.17
N ASN A 201 3.47 21.23 1.90
CA ASN A 201 3.80 19.97 1.27
C ASN A 201 2.57 19.50 0.49
N GLU A 202 2.63 19.65 -0.84
CA GLU A 202 1.59 19.29 -1.81
C GLU A 202 0.95 17.92 -1.54
N ARG A 203 1.76 16.96 -1.07
CA ARG A 203 1.27 15.62 -0.69
C ARG A 203 0.39 15.64 0.55
N LEU A 204 0.78 16.38 1.58
CA LEU A 204 0.00 16.52 2.80
C LEU A 204 -1.29 17.30 2.52
N ALA A 205 -1.23 18.34 1.68
CA ALA A 205 -2.42 19.07 1.25
C ALA A 205 -3.41 18.17 0.50
N PHE A 206 -2.92 17.30 -0.39
CA PHE A 206 -3.77 16.37 -1.12
C PHE A 206 -4.39 15.30 -0.19
N LEU A 207 -3.60 14.70 0.70
CA LEU A 207 -4.13 13.74 1.68
C LEU A 207 -5.16 14.40 2.62
N HIS A 208 -4.90 15.63 3.05
CA HIS A 208 -5.80 16.42 3.88
C HIS A 208 -7.14 16.66 3.17
N LEU A 209 -7.11 17.05 1.89
CA LEU A 209 -8.33 17.21 1.08
C LEU A 209 -9.13 15.90 0.95
N LEU A 210 -8.47 14.76 0.72
CA LEU A 210 -9.16 13.47 0.65
C LEU A 210 -9.80 13.10 2.00
N LEU A 211 -9.13 13.40 3.12
CA LEU A 211 -9.69 13.18 4.46
C LEU A 211 -10.89 14.09 4.72
N ASP A 212 -10.79 15.38 4.38
CA ASP A 212 -11.90 16.33 4.51
C ASP A 212 -13.10 15.90 3.67
N HIS A 213 -12.87 15.39 2.44
CA HIS A 213 -13.96 14.84 1.63
C HIS A 213 -14.57 13.60 2.28
N ALA A 214 -13.74 12.69 2.78
CA ALA A 214 -14.17 11.46 3.41
C ALA A 214 -14.81 11.66 4.81
N LEU A 215 -14.84 12.91 5.29
CA LEU A 215 -15.48 13.40 6.52
C LEU A 215 -16.65 14.37 6.24
N ASP A 216 -17.03 14.54 4.97
CA ASP A 216 -18.08 15.48 4.52
C ASP A 216 -17.80 16.97 4.83
N GLU A 217 -16.52 17.36 4.95
CA GLU A 217 -16.07 18.73 5.25
C GLU A 217 -15.36 19.43 4.06
N ALA A 218 -15.19 18.76 2.92
CA ALA A 218 -14.45 19.31 1.79
C ALA A 218 -15.06 20.58 1.18
N GLU A 219 -16.39 20.73 1.21
CA GLU A 219 -17.09 21.88 0.64
C GLU A 219 -16.65 23.22 1.21
N GLU A 220 -16.38 23.26 2.51
CA GLU A 220 -15.98 24.48 3.22
C GLU A 220 -14.54 24.90 2.90
N LYS A 221 -13.69 23.97 2.47
CA LYS A 221 -12.23 24.20 2.32
C LYS A 221 -11.75 24.25 0.88
N ILE A 222 -12.51 23.70 -0.06
CA ILE A 222 -12.25 23.85 -1.51
C ILE A 222 -12.30 25.33 -1.92
N THR A 223 -12.93 26.20 -1.12
CA THR A 223 -12.99 27.65 -1.36
C THR A 223 -11.64 28.35 -1.38
N ASP A 224 -10.62 27.77 -0.76
CA ASP A 224 -9.32 28.41 -0.56
C ASP A 224 -8.25 27.96 -1.56
N LEU A 225 -8.55 26.99 -2.44
CA LEU A 225 -7.61 26.48 -3.45
C LEU A 225 -7.15 27.60 -4.39
N ARG A 226 -5.93 27.58 -4.94
CA ARG A 226 -5.50 28.58 -5.95
C ARG A 226 -6.04 28.22 -7.33
N GLN A 227 -6.39 29.21 -8.16
CA GLN A 227 -6.98 28.95 -9.48
C GLN A 227 -6.04 28.14 -10.39
N GLU A 228 -4.75 28.45 -10.39
CA GLU A 228 -3.76 27.74 -11.22
C GLU A 228 -3.60 26.25 -10.90
N THR A 229 -3.97 25.79 -9.69
CA THR A 229 -3.78 24.40 -9.27
C THR A 229 -4.99 23.50 -9.57
N ILE A 230 -6.14 24.09 -9.92
CA ILE A 230 -7.40 23.35 -10.12
C ILE A 230 -7.30 22.30 -11.25
N PRO A 231 -6.76 22.60 -12.45
CA PRO A 231 -6.67 21.60 -13.51
C PRO A 231 -5.83 20.37 -13.13
N ASP A 232 -4.70 20.60 -12.45
CA ASP A 232 -3.80 19.55 -11.96
C ASP A 232 -4.45 18.73 -10.84
N LEU A 233 -5.18 19.39 -9.92
CA LEU A 233 -5.97 18.69 -8.90
C LEU A 233 -7.05 17.79 -9.52
N LEU A 234 -7.81 18.29 -10.50
CA LEU A 234 -8.82 17.50 -11.21
C LEU A 234 -8.20 16.31 -11.93
N TYR A 235 -7.03 16.47 -12.54
CA TYR A 235 -6.30 15.36 -13.14
C TYR A 235 -5.94 14.29 -12.09
N ARG A 236 -5.40 14.70 -10.94
CA ARG A 236 -5.01 13.79 -9.85
C ARG A 236 -6.19 13.04 -9.25
N LEU A 237 -7.33 13.70 -9.07
CA LEU A 237 -8.55 13.05 -8.56
C LEU A 237 -9.08 12.00 -9.55
N ALA A 238 -8.94 12.24 -10.86
CA ALA A 238 -9.33 11.28 -11.89
C ALA A 238 -8.44 10.02 -11.88
N LEU A 239 -7.15 10.13 -11.52
CA LEU A 239 -6.25 8.97 -11.43
C LEU A 239 -6.67 7.94 -10.36
N ILE A 240 -7.40 8.39 -9.33
CA ILE A 240 -7.84 7.57 -8.19
C ILE A 240 -9.37 7.46 -8.10
N ASP A 241 -10.05 7.74 -9.21
CA ASP A 241 -11.51 7.61 -9.35
C ASP A 241 -12.32 8.34 -8.25
N GLN A 242 -11.80 9.45 -7.71
CA GLN A 242 -12.49 10.27 -6.71
C GLN A 242 -13.55 11.17 -7.36
N ASN A 243 -14.54 10.55 -8.00
CA ASN A 243 -15.50 11.20 -8.90
C ASN A 243 -16.37 12.27 -8.21
N ASP A 244 -16.79 12.03 -6.97
CA ASP A 244 -17.63 12.97 -6.22
C ASP A 244 -16.84 14.24 -5.87
N LEU A 245 -15.64 14.07 -5.29
CA LEU A 245 -14.72 15.18 -5.03
C LEU A 245 -14.30 15.89 -6.31
N TRP A 246 -14.10 15.15 -7.40
CA TRP A 246 -13.80 15.71 -8.72
C TRP A 246 -14.93 16.64 -9.18
N CYS A 247 -16.18 16.20 -9.08
CA CYS A 247 -17.35 17.01 -9.43
C CYS A 247 -17.44 18.25 -8.54
N LEU A 248 -17.18 18.08 -7.23
CA LEU A 248 -17.22 19.18 -6.28
C LEU A 248 -16.19 20.28 -6.59
N VAL A 249 -14.94 19.88 -6.87
CA VAL A 249 -13.88 20.80 -7.26
C VAL A 249 -14.21 21.48 -8.60
N TYR A 250 -14.77 20.75 -9.56
CA TYR A 250 -15.18 21.29 -10.85
C TYR A 250 -16.30 22.33 -10.72
N GLU A 251 -17.34 22.03 -9.93
CA GLU A 251 -18.46 22.96 -9.67
C GLU A 251 -17.99 24.22 -8.96
N HIS A 252 -17.09 24.08 -7.99
CA HIS A 252 -16.48 25.21 -7.31
C HIS A 252 -15.76 26.14 -8.30
N ALA A 253 -14.92 25.56 -9.18
CA ALA A 253 -14.15 26.29 -10.17
C ALA A 253 -15.05 27.06 -11.16
N ARG A 254 -16.17 26.44 -11.58
CA ARG A 254 -17.13 27.03 -12.53
C ARG A 254 -18.02 28.09 -11.88
N GLY A 255 -18.54 27.82 -10.68
CA GLY A 255 -19.53 28.66 -10.01
C GLY A 255 -18.93 29.90 -9.36
N LYS A 256 -18.09 29.71 -8.35
CA LYS A 256 -17.53 30.82 -7.54
C LYS A 256 -16.40 31.57 -8.24
N ARG A 257 -15.72 30.92 -9.21
CA ARG A 257 -14.47 31.45 -9.80
C ARG A 257 -14.52 31.70 -11.30
N GLN A 258 -15.63 31.37 -11.97
CA GLN A 258 -15.84 31.56 -13.42
C GLN A 258 -14.68 31.04 -14.28
N LEU A 259 -13.98 30.00 -13.82
CA LEU A 259 -12.81 29.48 -14.50
C LEU A 259 -13.24 28.74 -15.78
N VAL A 260 -12.64 29.09 -16.92
CA VAL A 260 -12.89 28.41 -18.20
C VAL A 260 -12.01 27.15 -18.26
N LEU A 261 -12.59 26.01 -17.89
CA LEU A 261 -11.94 24.70 -17.99
C LEU A 261 -12.04 24.13 -19.41
N SER A 262 -11.15 23.17 -19.73
CA SER A 262 -11.10 22.58 -21.07
C SER A 262 -12.41 21.88 -21.47
N ALA A 263 -12.69 21.82 -22.77
CA ALA A 263 -13.86 21.11 -23.29
C ALA A 263 -13.88 19.63 -22.86
N HIS A 264 -12.71 19.01 -22.70
CA HIS A 264 -12.58 17.65 -22.19
C HIS A 264 -13.07 17.55 -20.74
N MET A 265 -12.63 18.44 -19.85
CA MET A 265 -13.09 18.46 -18.45
C MET A 265 -14.59 18.71 -18.36
N GLN A 266 -15.15 19.59 -19.20
CA GLN A 266 -16.59 19.77 -19.26
C GLN A 266 -17.32 18.48 -19.68
N ALA A 267 -16.84 17.78 -20.70
CA ALA A 267 -17.42 16.51 -21.12
C ALA A 267 -17.35 15.45 -20.02
N THR A 268 -16.23 15.35 -19.29
CA THR A 268 -16.06 14.45 -18.14
C THR A 268 -17.07 14.76 -17.03
N TYR A 269 -17.24 16.02 -16.67
CA TYR A 269 -18.23 16.44 -15.68
C TYR A 269 -19.66 16.01 -16.06
N GLU A 270 -20.07 16.28 -17.30
CA GLU A 270 -21.39 15.90 -17.80
C GLU A 270 -21.60 14.38 -17.87
N GLN A 271 -20.52 13.60 -17.99
CA GLN A 271 -20.59 12.13 -17.92
C GLN A 271 -20.73 11.65 -16.48
N LEU A 272 -19.95 12.21 -15.55
CA LEU A 272 -19.99 11.83 -14.14
C LEU A 272 -21.34 12.16 -13.49
N LYS A 273 -21.96 13.30 -13.84
CA LYS A 273 -23.29 13.69 -13.33
C LYS A 273 -24.46 12.80 -13.76
N LYS A 274 -24.27 11.97 -14.79
CA LYS A 274 -25.31 11.08 -15.33
C LYS A 274 -25.29 9.67 -14.72
N ARG A 275 -24.29 9.37 -13.89
CA ARG A 275 -24.15 8.11 -13.17
C ARG A 275 -24.87 8.19 -11.84
#